data_AF-S8EZ05-F1
#
_entry.id   AF-S8EZ05-F1
#
_cell.length_a   1.000
_cell.length_b   1.000
_cell.length_c   1.000
_cell.angle_alpha   90.00
_cell.angle_beta   90.00
_cell.angle_gamma   90.00
#
_symmetry.space_group_name_H-M   'P 1'
#
loop_
_entity.id
_entity.type
_entity.pdbx_description
1 polymer ?
#
loop_
_entity_poly.entity_id
_entity_poly.type
_entity_poly.pdbx_seq_one_letter_code
_entity_poly.pdbx_strand_id
1 'polypeptide(L)'
;MLRARLAQCTRTVASTSSAHSAPLHTTAALRASHRTKNQREAEKEAHAREVAASRPHVVLGYRPGDEAKWQNCDLARILVTEEAILKAPVPPPEARSINDVRPPEYLNFGLGNNEKELLFEVLPNLTIEGAVEALDVPMWKANELAAAENSANAREAQKTVQFARLVDLRNANAKGLLFENKKRIVAAFSEAEDVVDTGRPEVQAAILTVRIRNLWEHLTRQKKDVISRRRLRELVHKRAKVLRYLKGVDLDRYELCLERIGVEPESVEGELVV
;
A
#
# COMPACT_ATOMS: atom_id res chain seq x y z
N MET A 1 -24.34 -101.08 22.55
CA MET A 1 -23.89 -102.34 21.91
C MET A 1 -22.89 -102.01 20.82
N LEU A 2 -21.73 -102.66 20.88
CA LEU A 2 -20.60 -102.52 19.96
C LEU A 2 -20.98 -102.88 18.52
N ARG A 3 -20.34 -102.20 17.55
CA ARG A 3 -19.85 -102.87 16.33
C ARG A 3 -18.73 -102.06 15.69
N ALA A 4 -17.53 -102.61 15.77
CA ALA A 4 -16.36 -102.20 15.02
C ALA A 4 -16.44 -102.72 13.58
N ARG A 5 -15.90 -101.95 12.61
CA ARG A 5 -15.42 -102.47 11.33
C ARG A 5 -14.12 -101.74 10.94
N LEU A 6 -13.14 -102.55 10.54
CA LEU A 6 -11.76 -102.17 10.24
C LEU A 6 -11.57 -101.60 8.83
N ALA A 7 -10.71 -100.58 8.79
CA ALA A 7 -9.74 -100.13 7.78
C ALA A 7 -9.93 -100.44 6.28
N GLN A 8 -9.89 -99.37 5.47
CA GLN A 8 -9.24 -99.34 4.16
C GLN A 8 -8.46 -98.03 4.01
N CYS A 9 -7.12 -98.13 4.01
CA CYS A 9 -6.22 -97.06 3.61
C CYS A 9 -6.33 -96.86 2.09
N THR A 10 -6.65 -95.64 1.65
CA THR A 10 -6.42 -95.20 0.27
C THR A 10 -5.60 -93.91 0.31
N ARG A 11 -4.46 -93.95 -0.38
CA ARG A 11 -3.52 -92.84 -0.55
C ARG A 11 -4.22 -91.71 -1.28
N THR A 12 -4.30 -90.53 -0.68
CA THR A 12 -4.56 -89.28 -1.41
C THR A 12 -3.24 -88.53 -1.57
N VAL A 13 -2.86 -88.38 -2.84
CA VAL A 13 -1.70 -87.64 -3.31
C VAL A 13 -1.96 -86.15 -3.07
N ALA A 14 -1.06 -85.46 -2.36
CA ALA A 14 -1.09 -84.02 -2.20
C ALA A 14 -0.96 -83.34 -3.59
N SER A 15 -2.02 -82.67 -4.04
CA SER A 15 -2.01 -81.90 -5.28
C SER A 15 -1.40 -80.51 -5.04
N THR A 16 -0.30 -80.27 -5.77
CA THR A 16 0.20 -79.01 -6.33
C THR A 16 -0.01 -77.72 -5.53
N SER A 17 1.10 -77.27 -4.92
CA SER A 17 1.34 -75.89 -4.56
C SER A 17 1.14 -74.95 -5.76
N SER A 18 0.16 -74.05 -5.68
CA SER A 18 0.16 -72.84 -6.48
C SER A 18 1.23 -71.89 -5.93
N ALA A 19 2.49 -72.09 -6.36
CA ALA A 19 3.55 -71.15 -6.07
C ALA A 19 3.24 -69.82 -6.77
N HIS A 20 2.84 -68.80 -5.99
CA HIS A 20 2.88 -67.42 -6.46
C HIS A 20 4.34 -67.08 -6.76
N SER A 21 4.67 -66.85 -8.03
CA SER A 21 5.98 -66.37 -8.42
C SER A 21 6.19 -64.97 -7.83
N ALA A 22 6.95 -64.87 -6.73
CA ALA A 22 7.45 -63.58 -6.28
C ALA A 22 8.37 -63.04 -7.38
N PRO A 23 8.14 -61.81 -7.91
CA PRO A 23 9.06 -61.25 -8.89
C PRO A 23 10.42 -61.09 -8.23
N LEU A 24 11.44 -61.76 -8.77
CA LEU A 24 12.84 -61.57 -8.40
C LEU A 24 13.26 -60.18 -8.86
N HIS A 25 12.87 -59.15 -8.12
CA HIS A 25 13.39 -57.81 -8.32
C HIS A 25 14.87 -57.85 -7.94
N THR A 26 15.75 -57.82 -8.95
CA THR A 26 17.18 -57.63 -8.71
C THR A 26 17.38 -56.28 -8.02
N THR A 27 18.27 -56.24 -7.03
CA THR A 27 18.57 -55.01 -6.26
C THR A 27 18.96 -53.84 -7.17
N ALA A 28 19.53 -54.13 -8.34
CA ALA A 28 19.83 -53.16 -9.40
C ALA A 28 18.56 -52.51 -10.01
N ALA A 29 17.52 -53.29 -10.32
CA ALA A 29 16.28 -52.76 -10.88
C ALA A 29 15.51 -51.88 -9.88
N LEU A 30 15.49 -52.26 -8.60
CA LEU A 30 14.91 -51.43 -7.53
C LEU A 30 15.68 -50.11 -7.37
N ARG A 31 17.03 -50.15 -7.37
CA ARG A 31 17.86 -48.95 -7.30
C ARG A 31 17.67 -48.03 -8.51
N ALA A 32 17.51 -48.57 -9.72
CA ALA A 32 17.22 -47.80 -10.92
C ALA A 32 15.83 -47.13 -10.84
N SER A 33 14.80 -47.86 -10.40
CA SER A 33 13.45 -47.33 -10.17
C SER A 33 13.47 -46.19 -9.14
N HIS A 34 14.12 -46.39 -8.00
CA HIS A 34 14.30 -45.34 -6.99
C HIS A 34 15.03 -44.11 -7.52
N ARG A 35 16.08 -44.27 -8.32
CA ARG A 35 16.77 -43.14 -8.97
C ARG A 35 15.85 -42.35 -9.88
N THR A 36 15.06 -43.01 -10.72
CA THR A 36 14.10 -42.32 -11.61
C THR A 36 12.97 -41.62 -10.85
N LYS A 37 12.52 -42.21 -9.73
CA LYS A 37 11.55 -41.57 -8.84
C LYS A 37 12.14 -40.31 -8.20
N ASN A 38 13.36 -40.41 -7.64
CA ASN A 38 14.04 -39.26 -7.05
C ASN A 38 14.33 -38.16 -8.08
N GLN A 39 14.66 -38.53 -9.33
CA GLN A 39 14.83 -37.57 -10.43
C GLN A 39 13.51 -36.85 -10.75
N ARG A 40 12.40 -37.58 -10.90
CA ARG A 40 11.08 -36.98 -11.11
C ARG A 40 10.62 -36.11 -9.95
N GLU A 41 10.93 -36.50 -8.71
CA GLU A 41 10.65 -35.70 -7.52
C GLU A 41 11.50 -34.43 -7.52
N ALA A 42 12.79 -34.52 -7.84
CA ALA A 42 13.68 -33.37 -7.96
C ALA A 42 13.25 -32.42 -9.08
N GLU A 43 12.83 -32.93 -10.24
CA GLU A 43 12.28 -32.15 -11.35
C GLU A 43 10.99 -31.44 -10.95
N LYS A 44 10.07 -32.15 -10.26
CA LYS A 44 8.84 -31.55 -9.72
C LYS A 44 9.13 -30.47 -8.68
N GLU A 45 10.09 -30.72 -7.78
CA GLU A 45 10.51 -29.74 -6.80
C GLU A 45 11.18 -28.52 -7.44
N ALA A 46 12.05 -28.73 -8.43
CA ALA A 46 12.70 -27.64 -9.17
C ALA A 46 11.66 -26.77 -9.86
N HIS A 47 10.72 -27.38 -10.60
CA HIS A 47 9.63 -26.67 -11.24
C HIS A 47 8.74 -25.93 -10.23
N ALA A 48 8.41 -26.57 -9.09
CA ALA A 48 7.63 -25.92 -8.04
C ALA A 48 8.36 -24.70 -7.43
N ARG A 49 9.69 -24.77 -7.29
CA ARG A 49 10.52 -23.64 -6.84
C ARG A 49 10.55 -22.51 -7.87
N GLU A 50 10.66 -22.83 -9.16
CA GLU A 50 10.58 -21.86 -10.25
C GLU A 50 9.23 -21.15 -10.27
N VAL A 51 8.14 -21.91 -10.20
CA VAL A 51 6.78 -21.37 -10.09
C VAL A 51 6.67 -20.47 -8.86
N ALA A 52 7.14 -20.93 -7.70
CA ALA A 52 7.09 -20.15 -6.46
C ALA A 52 7.92 -18.86 -6.53
N ALA A 53 9.08 -18.88 -7.20
CA ALA A 53 9.91 -17.71 -7.41
C ALA A 53 9.24 -16.69 -8.36
N SER A 54 8.46 -17.17 -9.33
CA SER A 54 7.73 -16.31 -10.26
C SER A 54 6.45 -15.68 -9.68
N ARG A 55 5.96 -16.17 -8.52
CA ARG A 55 4.72 -15.67 -7.91
C ARG A 55 4.88 -14.24 -7.40
N PRO A 56 3.83 -13.41 -7.51
CA PRO A 56 3.86 -12.07 -6.95
C PRO A 56 3.87 -12.09 -5.43
N HIS A 57 4.54 -11.09 -4.85
CA HIS A 57 4.63 -10.94 -3.41
C HIS A 57 3.26 -10.57 -2.81
N VAL A 58 2.76 -11.30 -1.82
CA VAL A 58 1.41 -11.11 -1.25
C VAL A 58 1.19 -9.71 -0.65
N VAL A 59 2.20 -9.17 0.05
CA VAL A 59 2.16 -7.82 0.63
C VAL A 59 2.24 -6.73 -0.44
N LEU A 60 3.32 -6.71 -1.23
CA LEU A 60 3.62 -5.64 -2.20
C LEU A 60 2.76 -5.69 -3.46
N GLY A 61 2.34 -6.89 -3.87
CA GLY A 61 1.40 -7.12 -4.95
C GLY A 61 2.02 -7.29 -6.33
N TYR A 62 3.34 -7.34 -6.49
CA TYR A 62 4.02 -7.51 -7.79
C TYR A 62 5.13 -8.58 -7.71
N ARG A 63 5.57 -9.06 -8.88
CA ARG A 63 6.62 -10.09 -8.99
C ARG A 63 7.99 -9.53 -8.64
N PRO A 64 8.90 -10.34 -8.07
CA PRO A 64 10.28 -9.90 -7.84
C PRO A 64 10.93 -9.42 -9.15
N GLY A 65 11.41 -8.17 -9.17
CA GLY A 65 11.98 -7.53 -10.37
C GLY A 65 11.05 -6.56 -11.11
N ASP A 66 9.73 -6.66 -10.90
CA ASP A 66 8.73 -5.81 -11.59
C ASP A 66 8.35 -4.56 -10.77
N GLU A 67 9.34 -3.89 -10.18
CA GLU A 67 9.12 -2.69 -9.35
C GLU A 67 8.50 -1.52 -10.14
N ALA A 68 8.72 -1.50 -11.46
CA ALA A 68 8.13 -0.53 -12.38
C ALA A 68 6.60 -0.53 -12.33
N LYS A 69 5.96 -1.66 -12.01
CA LYS A 69 4.50 -1.76 -11.91
C LYS A 69 3.95 -0.83 -10.83
N TRP A 70 4.66 -0.69 -9.72
CA TRP A 70 4.29 0.28 -8.69
C TRP A 70 4.58 1.71 -9.15
N GLN A 71 5.76 1.98 -9.69
CA GLN A 71 6.15 3.34 -10.08
C GLN A 71 5.22 3.94 -11.14
N ASN A 72 4.67 3.08 -12.01
CA ASN A 72 3.78 3.47 -13.08
C ASN A 72 2.30 3.53 -12.70
N CYS A 73 1.92 3.03 -11.52
CA CYS A 73 0.50 3.00 -11.14
C CYS A 73 -0.01 4.40 -10.75
N ASP A 74 -1.30 4.63 -10.97
CA ASP A 74 -1.96 5.88 -10.60
C ASP A 74 -1.77 6.20 -9.12
N LEU A 75 -1.93 5.18 -8.26
CA LEU A 75 -1.80 5.36 -6.82
C LEU A 75 -0.43 5.93 -6.45
N ALA A 76 0.66 5.42 -7.00
CA ALA A 76 2.00 5.92 -6.70
C ALA A 76 2.22 7.37 -7.15
N ARG A 77 1.65 7.76 -8.31
CA ARG A 77 1.75 9.11 -8.86
C ARG A 77 1.02 10.16 -8.02
N ILE A 78 -0.08 9.77 -7.37
CA ILE A 78 -0.92 10.68 -6.59
C ILE A 78 -0.35 10.95 -5.19
N LEU A 79 0.39 9.99 -4.63
CA LEU A 79 0.89 10.06 -3.26
C LEU A 79 1.98 11.11 -3.10
N VAL A 80 1.92 11.82 -1.97
CA VAL A 80 3.03 12.64 -1.49
C VAL A 80 4.04 11.71 -0.81
N THR A 81 5.26 11.70 -1.34
CA THR A 81 6.41 11.03 -0.72
C THR A 81 7.18 11.99 0.16
N GLU A 82 7.88 11.45 1.17
CA GLU A 82 8.77 12.24 2.03
C GLU A 82 9.87 12.93 1.21
N GLU A 83 10.37 12.27 0.16
CA GLU A 83 11.37 12.83 -0.75
C GLU A 83 10.85 14.05 -1.52
N ALA A 84 9.61 14.01 -2.01
CA ALA A 84 8.98 15.14 -2.70
C ALA A 84 8.83 16.34 -1.75
N ILE A 85 8.43 16.07 -0.51
CA ILE A 85 8.31 17.09 0.54
C ILE A 85 9.68 17.71 0.83
N LEU A 86 10.74 16.93 0.96
CA LEU A 86 12.08 17.46 1.23
C LEU A 86 12.64 18.28 0.05
N LYS A 87 12.32 17.91 -1.19
CA LYS A 87 12.77 18.61 -2.39
C LYS A 87 12.08 19.96 -2.64
N ALA A 88 10.87 20.16 -2.12
CA ALA A 88 10.11 21.40 -2.31
C ALA A 88 10.90 22.66 -1.87
N PRO A 89 10.56 23.87 -2.31
CA PRO A 89 11.19 25.09 -1.77
C PRO A 89 10.79 25.30 -0.31
N VAL A 90 11.73 25.75 0.53
CA VAL A 90 11.45 26.11 1.94
C VAL A 90 11.05 27.59 2.01
N PRO A 91 9.99 27.96 2.76
CA PRO A 91 9.68 29.37 2.99
C PRO A 91 10.84 30.09 3.69
N PRO A 92 11.20 31.31 3.27
CA PRO A 92 12.32 32.06 3.85
C PRO A 92 12.12 32.29 5.36
N PRO A 93 13.20 32.51 6.13
CA PRO A 93 13.10 32.74 7.57
C PRO A 93 12.43 34.05 7.95
N GLU A 94 12.60 35.05 7.11
CA GLU A 94 12.03 36.36 7.30
C GLU A 94 11.58 36.87 5.94
N ALA A 95 10.46 37.60 5.93
CA ALA A 95 9.98 38.34 4.78
C ALA A 95 9.90 39.81 5.17
N ARG A 96 10.34 40.69 4.27
CA ARG A 96 10.25 42.14 4.47
C ARG A 96 8.92 42.69 3.98
N SER A 97 8.37 42.06 2.94
CA SER A 97 7.06 42.37 2.37
C SER A 97 6.28 41.08 2.14
N ILE A 98 4.94 41.18 2.08
CA ILE A 98 4.05 40.07 1.71
C ILE A 98 4.44 39.45 0.37
N ASN A 99 4.92 40.25 -0.58
CA ASN A 99 5.33 39.74 -1.90
C ASN A 99 6.54 38.79 -1.84
N ASP A 100 7.33 38.85 -0.76
CA ASP A 100 8.47 37.93 -0.55
C ASP A 100 8.03 36.58 0.03
N VAL A 101 6.79 36.49 0.52
CA VAL A 101 6.26 35.31 1.21
C VAL A 101 5.89 34.26 0.17
N ARG A 102 6.60 33.13 0.21
CA ARG A 102 6.27 31.97 -0.63
C ARG A 102 5.47 30.97 0.18
N PRO A 103 4.20 30.68 -0.18
CA PRO A 103 3.42 29.69 0.54
C PRO A 103 3.96 28.27 0.27
N PRO A 104 3.86 27.34 1.24
CA PRO A 104 4.31 25.97 1.05
C PRO A 104 3.58 25.27 -0.10
N GLU A 105 4.25 24.35 -0.77
CA GLU A 105 3.64 23.53 -1.83
C GLU A 105 2.62 22.55 -1.25
N TYR A 106 3.01 21.85 -0.17
CA TYR A 106 2.17 20.90 0.54
C TYR A 106 1.77 21.46 1.90
N LEU A 107 0.46 21.53 2.15
CA LEU A 107 -0.09 22.02 3.41
C LEU A 107 -0.54 20.84 4.27
N ASN A 108 -0.43 21.03 5.58
CA ASN A 108 -0.96 20.14 6.61
C ASN A 108 -2.40 20.52 6.98
N PHE A 109 -3.02 19.72 7.83
CA PHE A 109 -4.37 19.93 8.39
C PHE A 109 -5.51 19.87 7.37
N GLY A 110 -5.28 19.33 6.17
CA GLY A 110 -6.33 19.20 5.16
C GLY A 110 -6.67 20.50 4.44
N LEU A 111 -5.83 21.52 4.54
CA LEU A 111 -6.02 22.77 3.82
C LEU A 111 -5.89 22.52 2.31
N GLY A 112 -6.88 22.97 1.53
CA GLY A 112 -6.89 22.89 0.08
C GLY A 112 -6.32 24.15 -0.58
N ASN A 113 -6.50 24.23 -1.89
CA ASN A 113 -6.01 25.37 -2.67
C ASN A 113 -6.81 26.64 -2.39
N ASN A 114 -8.11 26.53 -2.14
CA ASN A 114 -8.97 27.67 -1.83
C ASN A 114 -8.57 28.29 -0.48
N GLU A 115 -8.32 27.46 0.53
CA GLU A 115 -7.85 27.94 1.83
C GLU A 115 -6.43 28.51 1.71
N LYS A 116 -5.58 27.92 0.87
CA LYS A 116 -4.24 28.46 0.60
C LYS A 116 -4.29 29.88 0.05
N GLU A 117 -5.10 30.12 -0.98
CA GLU A 117 -5.29 31.44 -1.57
C GLU A 117 -5.83 32.43 -0.54
N LEU A 118 -6.89 32.05 0.19
CA LEU A 118 -7.47 32.88 1.25
C LEU A 118 -6.42 33.27 2.31
N LEU A 119 -5.67 32.29 2.82
CA LEU A 119 -4.75 32.47 3.95
C LEU A 119 -3.49 33.26 3.60
N PHE A 120 -2.97 33.11 2.38
CA PHE A 120 -1.68 33.70 2.01
C PHE A 120 -1.81 34.90 1.06
N GLU A 121 -2.90 35.04 0.31
CA GLU A 121 -3.07 36.13 -0.66
C GLU A 121 -4.12 37.14 -0.19
N VAL A 122 -5.29 36.69 0.29
CA VAL A 122 -6.41 37.58 0.61
C VAL A 122 -6.29 38.18 2.01
N LEU A 123 -6.20 37.34 3.05
CA LEU A 123 -6.25 37.79 4.45
C LEU A 123 -5.13 38.75 4.86
N PRO A 124 -3.86 38.55 4.44
CA PRO A 124 -2.79 39.46 4.83
C PRO A 124 -3.01 40.89 4.31
N ASN A 125 -3.54 41.02 3.09
CA ASN A 125 -3.83 42.32 2.48
C ASN A 125 -4.98 43.02 3.20
N LEU A 126 -6.08 42.32 3.46
CA LEU A 126 -7.20 42.86 4.24
C LEU A 126 -6.78 43.29 5.66
N THR A 127 -5.83 42.56 6.26
CA THR A 127 -5.32 42.90 7.59
C THR A 127 -4.47 44.17 7.56
N ILE A 128 -3.70 44.41 6.49
CA ILE A 128 -3.00 45.68 6.30
C ILE A 128 -3.99 46.82 6.11
N GLU A 129 -4.96 46.65 5.21
CA GLU A 129 -5.97 47.67 4.90
C GLU A 129 -6.69 48.11 6.18
N GLY A 130 -7.21 47.16 6.96
CA GLY A 130 -7.86 47.45 8.24
C GLY A 130 -6.93 48.09 9.27
N ALA A 131 -5.65 47.73 9.30
CA ALA A 131 -4.67 48.34 10.21
C ALA A 131 -4.35 49.80 9.83
N VAL A 132 -4.30 50.10 8.52
CA VAL A 132 -4.08 51.46 8.01
C VAL A 132 -5.32 52.33 8.24
N GLU A 133 -6.51 51.80 7.96
CA GLU A 133 -7.79 52.48 8.22
C GLU A 133 -7.96 52.83 9.71
N ALA A 134 -7.57 51.92 10.60
CA ALA A 134 -7.68 52.12 12.06
C ALA A 134 -6.82 53.27 12.61
N LEU A 135 -5.78 53.71 11.88
CA LEU A 135 -4.93 54.82 12.30
C LEU A 135 -5.57 56.20 12.04
N ASP A 136 -6.66 56.26 11.27
CA ASP A 136 -7.43 57.48 10.96
C ASP A 136 -6.53 58.66 10.52
N VAL A 137 -5.55 58.37 9.66
CA VAL A 137 -4.58 59.37 9.20
C VAL A 137 -5.18 60.16 8.04
N PRO A 138 -5.23 61.51 8.10
CA PRO A 138 -5.70 62.33 7.01
C PRO A 138 -4.92 62.11 5.70
N MET A 139 -5.63 62.06 4.57
CA MET A 139 -5.08 61.83 3.21
C MET A 139 -3.87 62.70 2.84
N TRP A 140 -3.81 63.95 3.33
CA TRP A 140 -2.72 64.88 3.00
C TRP A 140 -1.39 64.52 3.67
N LYS A 141 -1.39 63.62 4.66
CA LYS A 141 -0.19 63.09 5.33
C LYS A 141 0.29 61.79 4.67
N ALA A 142 0.50 61.82 3.36
CA ALA A 142 0.88 60.66 2.56
C ALA A 142 2.11 59.90 3.09
N ASN A 143 3.10 60.62 3.63
CA ASN A 143 4.31 60.00 4.18
C ASN A 143 4.05 59.18 5.46
N GLU A 144 3.14 59.64 6.33
CA GLU A 144 2.77 58.91 7.54
C GLU A 144 1.95 57.67 7.20
N LEU A 145 1.02 57.79 6.23
CA LEU A 145 0.24 56.67 5.70
C LEU A 145 1.15 55.60 5.08
N ALA A 146 2.09 56.00 4.22
CA ALA A 146 3.04 55.08 3.60
C ALA A 146 3.97 54.42 4.62
N ALA A 147 4.41 55.14 5.65
CA ALA A 147 5.21 54.56 6.74
C ALA A 147 4.40 53.54 7.56
N ALA A 148 3.13 53.85 7.83
CA ALA A 148 2.21 52.96 8.52
C ALA A 148 1.93 51.69 7.71
N GLU A 149 1.64 51.83 6.42
CA GLU A 149 1.41 50.72 5.49
C GLU A 149 2.64 49.81 5.40
N ASN A 150 3.85 50.38 5.24
CA ASN A 150 5.09 49.61 5.21
C ASN A 150 5.34 48.87 6.54
N SER A 151 5.05 49.51 7.68
CA SER A 151 5.19 48.85 8.98
C SER A 151 4.15 47.75 9.19
N ALA A 152 2.90 47.95 8.73
CA ALA A 152 1.85 46.94 8.80
C ALA A 152 2.19 45.76 7.88
N ASN A 153 2.67 46.04 6.67
CA ASN A 153 3.12 45.04 5.70
C ASN A 153 4.26 44.19 6.25
N ALA A 154 5.30 44.79 6.84
CA ALA A 154 6.39 44.03 7.44
C ALA A 154 5.91 43.12 8.59
N ARG A 155 4.94 43.57 9.41
CA ARG A 155 4.37 42.77 10.51
C ARG A 155 3.54 41.60 9.97
N GLU A 156 2.67 41.85 8.99
CA GLU A 156 1.87 40.80 8.37
C GLU A 156 2.75 39.80 7.60
N ALA A 157 3.77 40.27 6.87
CA ALA A 157 4.74 39.41 6.19
C ALA A 157 5.47 38.46 7.16
N GLN A 158 5.83 38.93 8.35
CA GLN A 158 6.42 38.05 9.37
C GLN A 158 5.43 37.01 9.88
N LYS A 159 4.18 37.41 10.13
CA LYS A 159 3.11 36.50 10.57
C LYS A 159 2.81 35.44 9.52
N THR A 160 2.71 35.82 8.26
CA THR A 160 2.44 34.87 7.16
C THR A 160 3.58 33.89 6.97
N VAL A 161 4.84 34.31 7.09
CA VAL A 161 6.01 33.39 7.07
C VAL A 161 5.95 32.40 8.22
N GLN A 162 5.66 32.86 9.44
CA GLN A 162 5.52 31.98 10.59
C GLN A 162 4.37 30.98 10.39
N PHE A 163 3.24 31.46 9.89
CA PHE A 163 2.08 30.63 9.60
C PHE A 163 2.36 29.61 8.50
N ALA A 164 3.03 30.00 7.41
CA ALA A 164 3.49 29.11 6.35
C ALA A 164 4.31 27.95 6.92
N ARG A 165 5.23 28.23 7.84
CA ARG A 165 6.04 27.20 8.50
C ARG A 165 5.20 26.28 9.39
N LEU A 166 4.24 26.82 10.13
CA LEU A 166 3.36 26.01 10.99
C LEU A 166 2.50 25.04 10.18
N VAL A 167 2.04 25.49 9.00
CA VAL A 167 1.16 24.73 8.13
C VAL A 167 1.90 23.80 7.17
N ASP A 168 3.19 24.01 6.92
CA ASP A 168 3.97 23.16 6.01
C ASP A 168 3.88 21.66 6.40
N LEU A 169 3.54 20.81 5.42
CA LEU A 169 3.44 19.35 5.62
C LEU A 169 4.75 18.72 6.07
N ARG A 170 5.89 19.38 5.81
CA ARG A 170 7.22 19.00 6.35
C ARG A 170 7.25 18.80 7.84
N ASN A 171 6.50 19.62 8.56
CA ASN A 171 6.47 19.61 10.02
C ASN A 171 5.41 18.65 10.56
N ALA A 172 4.69 17.94 9.69
CA ALA A 172 3.70 16.96 10.07
C ALA A 172 4.35 15.63 10.49
N ASN A 173 3.64 14.89 11.34
CA ASN A 173 4.00 13.50 11.64
C ASN A 173 3.52 12.54 10.53
N ALA A 174 3.91 11.26 10.61
CA ALA A 174 3.47 10.22 9.67
C ALA A 174 1.94 10.11 9.55
N LYS A 175 1.19 10.46 10.61
CA LYS A 175 -0.28 10.48 10.58
C LYS A 175 -0.83 11.65 9.74
N GLY A 176 -0.20 12.82 9.81
CA GLY A 176 -0.55 13.98 8.98
C GLY A 176 -0.27 13.70 7.50
N LEU A 177 0.89 13.13 7.18
CA LEU A 177 1.19 12.68 5.80
C LEU A 177 0.17 11.66 5.30
N LEU A 178 -0.18 10.68 6.14
CA LEU A 178 -1.20 9.69 5.79
C LEU A 178 -2.58 10.32 5.57
N PHE A 179 -2.92 11.36 6.32
CA PHE A 179 -4.18 12.09 6.16
C PHE A 179 -4.24 12.78 4.79
N GLU A 180 -3.19 13.50 4.40
CA GLU A 180 -3.12 14.13 3.07
C GLU A 180 -3.16 13.10 1.95
N ASN A 181 -2.40 12.02 2.08
CA ASN A 181 -2.43 10.92 1.10
C ASN A 181 -3.81 10.28 1.02
N LYS A 182 -4.51 10.09 2.14
CA LYS A 182 -5.90 9.61 2.14
C LYS A 182 -6.83 10.57 1.39
N LYS A 183 -6.73 11.89 1.64
CA LYS A 183 -7.54 12.91 0.95
C LYS A 183 -7.35 12.83 -0.57
N ARG A 184 -6.09 12.72 -1.02
CA ARG A 184 -5.75 12.59 -2.44
C ARG A 184 -6.26 11.29 -3.06
N ILE A 185 -6.14 10.17 -2.35
CA ILE A 185 -6.68 8.88 -2.80
C ILE A 185 -8.19 8.96 -2.97
N VAL A 186 -8.91 9.53 -1.99
CA VAL A 186 -10.36 9.68 -2.08
C VAL A 186 -10.71 10.48 -3.32
N ALA A 187 -10.07 11.64 -3.54
CA ALA A 187 -10.34 12.49 -4.70
C ALA A 187 -10.05 11.83 -6.07
N ALA A 188 -9.09 10.91 -6.14
CA ALA A 188 -8.69 10.29 -7.40
C ALA A 188 -9.41 8.95 -7.69
N PHE A 189 -9.81 8.22 -6.65
CA PHE A 189 -10.47 6.92 -6.76
C PHE A 189 -11.99 7.00 -6.57
N SER A 190 -12.54 8.16 -6.21
CA SER A 190 -13.98 8.43 -6.25
C SER A 190 -14.50 8.55 -7.69
N GLU A 191 -15.82 8.46 -7.89
CA GLU A 191 -16.43 8.73 -9.20
C GLU A 191 -16.52 10.23 -9.44
N ALA A 192 -16.68 10.62 -10.70
CA ALA A 192 -16.87 12.03 -11.06
C ALA A 192 -18.19 12.59 -10.49
N GLU A 193 -19.20 11.74 -10.29
CA GLU A 193 -20.51 12.13 -9.75
C GLU A 193 -20.45 12.37 -8.23
N ASP A 194 -19.79 11.48 -7.48
CA ASP A 194 -19.64 11.58 -6.02
C ASP A 194 -18.18 11.74 -5.60
N VAL A 195 -17.72 13.00 -5.54
CA VAL A 195 -16.31 13.38 -5.31
C VAL A 195 -15.76 12.88 -3.95
N VAL A 196 -16.63 12.52 -2.99
CA VAL A 196 -16.24 12.14 -1.62
C VAL A 196 -16.78 10.77 -1.20
N ASP A 197 -16.96 9.82 -2.13
CA ASP A 197 -17.36 8.46 -1.75
C ASP A 197 -16.19 7.67 -1.14
N THR A 198 -16.16 7.64 0.19
CA THR A 198 -15.19 6.84 0.96
C THR A 198 -15.56 5.36 1.10
N GLY A 199 -16.80 5.00 0.74
CA GLY A 199 -17.36 3.65 0.83
C GLY A 199 -16.97 2.74 -0.32
N ARG A 200 -16.56 3.28 -1.48
CA ARG A 200 -16.21 2.48 -2.67
C ARG A 200 -15.12 1.43 -2.39
N PRO A 201 -15.28 0.19 -2.88
CA PRO A 201 -14.26 -0.85 -2.75
C PRO A 201 -12.88 -0.42 -3.28
N GLU A 202 -12.82 0.33 -4.37
CA GLU A 202 -11.58 0.81 -5.00
C GLU A 202 -10.85 1.80 -4.09
N VAL A 203 -11.57 2.78 -3.54
CA VAL A 203 -11.03 3.76 -2.58
C VAL A 203 -10.52 3.05 -1.33
N GLN A 204 -11.30 2.11 -0.79
CA GLN A 204 -10.89 1.32 0.37
C GLN A 204 -9.64 0.48 0.07
N ALA A 205 -9.56 -0.17 -1.08
CA ALA A 205 -8.42 -0.97 -1.50
C ALA A 205 -7.15 -0.12 -1.68
N ALA A 206 -7.27 1.08 -2.26
CA ALA A 206 -6.17 2.04 -2.41
C ALA A 206 -5.65 2.51 -1.04
N ILE A 207 -6.55 2.91 -0.12
CA ILE A 207 -6.16 3.32 1.25
C ILE A 207 -5.46 2.17 1.99
N LEU A 208 -5.99 0.95 1.88
CA LEU A 208 -5.36 -0.22 2.50
C LEU A 208 -3.98 -0.49 1.91
N THR A 209 -3.80 -0.32 0.60
CA THR A 209 -2.51 -0.51 -0.08
C THR A 209 -1.44 0.44 0.44
N VAL A 210 -1.78 1.72 0.65
CA VAL A 210 -0.85 2.68 1.25
C VAL A 210 -0.48 2.31 2.69
N ARG A 211 -1.46 1.90 3.49
CA ARG A 211 -1.20 1.46 4.88
C ARG A 211 -0.32 0.22 4.94
N ILE A 212 -0.56 -0.75 4.06
CA ILE A 212 0.24 -1.97 3.93
C ILE A 212 1.69 -1.61 3.62
N ARG A 213 1.92 -0.69 2.66
CA ARG A 213 3.26 -0.26 2.26
C ARG A 213 4.00 0.49 3.37
N ASN A 214 3.36 1.45 4.03
CA ASN A 214 3.96 2.17 5.14
C ASN A 214 4.34 1.22 6.30
N LEU A 215 3.47 0.24 6.59
CA LEU A 215 3.73 -0.74 7.64
C LEU A 215 4.81 -1.76 7.24
N TRP A 216 4.85 -2.14 5.96
CA TRP A 216 5.92 -2.97 5.41
C TRP A 216 7.28 -2.28 5.55
N GLU A 217 7.40 -1.01 5.15
CA GLU A 217 8.63 -0.23 5.29
C GLU A 217 9.07 -0.07 6.75
N HIS A 218 8.12 0.10 7.67
CA HIS A 218 8.42 0.08 9.10
C HIS A 218 9.01 -1.27 9.54
N LEU A 219 8.40 -2.38 9.12
CA LEU A 219 8.80 -3.73 9.50
C LEU A 219 10.12 -4.20 8.88
N THR A 220 10.49 -3.70 7.69
CA THR A 220 11.81 -3.97 7.11
C THR A 220 12.93 -3.40 7.98
N ARG A 221 12.70 -2.22 8.58
CA ARG A 221 13.59 -1.60 9.57
C ARG A 221 13.46 -2.26 10.96
N GLN A 222 12.24 -2.61 11.39
CA GLN A 222 11.93 -3.16 12.71
C GLN A 222 11.47 -4.62 12.66
N LYS A 223 12.42 -5.52 12.39
CA LYS A 223 12.16 -6.96 12.18
C LYS A 223 11.62 -7.71 13.41
N LYS A 224 11.77 -7.15 14.61
CA LYS A 224 11.36 -7.78 15.88
C LYS A 224 9.91 -7.45 16.29
N ASP A 225 9.24 -6.51 15.63
CA ASP A 225 7.86 -6.17 15.98
C ASP A 225 6.88 -7.24 15.48
N VAL A 226 6.45 -8.12 16.40
CA VAL A 226 5.49 -9.20 16.12
C VAL A 226 4.06 -8.65 15.98
N ILE A 227 3.70 -7.62 16.75
CA ILE A 227 2.33 -7.08 16.79
C ILE A 227 2.03 -6.36 15.47
N SER A 228 2.98 -5.56 14.98
CA SER A 228 2.85 -4.87 13.70
C SER A 228 2.81 -5.85 12.53
N ARG A 229 3.55 -6.97 12.57
CA ARG A 229 3.42 -8.04 11.56
C ARG A 229 2.03 -8.66 11.52
N ARG A 230 1.43 -8.90 12.69
CA ARG A 230 0.04 -9.37 12.76
C ARG A 230 -0.91 -8.35 12.12
N ARG A 231 -0.76 -7.05 12.44
CA ARG A 231 -1.56 -5.97 11.84
C ARG A 231 -1.37 -5.89 10.32
N LEU A 232 -0.15 -6.10 9.82
CA LEU A 232 0.13 -6.16 8.38
C LEU A 232 -0.67 -7.27 7.71
N ARG A 233 -0.64 -8.48 8.28
CA ARG A 233 -1.42 -9.62 7.79
C ARG A 233 -2.92 -9.31 7.76
N GLU A 234 -3.45 -8.74 8.83
CA GLU A 234 -4.86 -8.33 8.92
C GLU A 234 -5.23 -7.32 7.83
N LEU A 235 -4.36 -6.34 7.54
CA LEU A 235 -4.58 -5.35 6.48
C LEU A 235 -4.56 -5.98 5.09
N VAL A 236 -3.62 -6.88 4.83
CA VAL A 236 -3.50 -7.60 3.55
C VAL A 236 -4.75 -8.45 3.29
N HIS A 237 -5.19 -9.22 4.28
CA HIS A 237 -6.42 -10.01 4.19
C HIS A 237 -7.65 -9.13 4.02
N LYS A 238 -7.71 -7.97 4.70
CA LYS A 238 -8.81 -7.00 4.51
C LYS A 238 -8.84 -6.44 3.09
N ARG A 239 -7.68 -6.06 2.52
CA ARG A 239 -7.58 -5.61 1.12
C ARG A 239 -8.07 -6.70 0.17
N ALA A 240 -7.63 -7.93 0.38
CA ALA A 240 -8.03 -9.05 -0.45
C ALA A 240 -9.54 -9.32 -0.38
N LYS A 241 -10.15 -9.22 0.80
CA LYS A 241 -11.60 -9.34 0.97
C LYS A 241 -12.37 -8.28 0.17
N VAL A 242 -11.92 -7.02 0.23
CA VAL A 242 -12.54 -5.92 -0.52
C VAL A 242 -12.42 -6.14 -2.03
N LEU A 243 -11.25 -6.53 -2.50
CA LEU A 243 -11.01 -6.79 -3.92
C LEU A 243 -11.76 -8.02 -4.45
N ARG A 244 -11.89 -9.09 -3.65
CA ARG A 244 -12.72 -10.26 -3.99
C ARG A 244 -14.20 -9.91 -4.05
N TYR A 245 -14.66 -9.03 -3.16
CA TYR A 245 -16.02 -8.50 -3.24
C TYR A 245 -16.23 -7.71 -4.54
N LEU A 246 -15.31 -6.80 -4.87
CA LEU A 246 -15.37 -6.03 -6.11
C LEU A 246 -15.43 -6.95 -7.33
N LYS A 247 -14.55 -7.97 -7.40
CA LYS A 247 -14.55 -8.97 -8.48
C LYS A 247 -15.90 -9.68 -8.65
N GLY A 248 -16.59 -9.98 -7.54
CA GLY A 248 -17.91 -10.63 -7.57
C GLY A 248 -19.06 -9.69 -7.97
N VAL A 249 -18.86 -8.38 -7.83
CA VAL A 249 -19.83 -7.35 -8.25
C VAL A 249 -19.61 -6.97 -9.71
N ASP A 250 -18.36 -6.69 -10.08
CA ASP A 250 -17.98 -6.20 -11.40
C ASP A 250 -16.51 -6.55 -11.68
N LEU A 251 -16.28 -7.37 -12.71
CA LEU A 251 -14.95 -7.84 -13.10
C LEU A 251 -14.11 -6.74 -13.74
N ASP A 252 -14.72 -5.89 -14.58
CA ASP A 252 -14.02 -4.85 -15.32
C ASP A 252 -13.48 -3.79 -14.35
N ARG A 253 -14.31 -3.40 -13.36
CA ARG A 253 -13.89 -2.51 -12.27
C ARG A 253 -12.78 -3.12 -11.42
N TYR A 254 -12.82 -4.42 -11.19
CA TYR A 254 -11.78 -5.12 -10.45
C TYR A 254 -10.44 -5.09 -11.18
N GLU A 255 -10.40 -5.42 -12.47
CA GLU A 255 -9.19 -5.40 -13.28
C GLU A 255 -8.59 -3.99 -13.37
N LEU A 256 -9.43 -2.99 -13.66
CA LEU A 256 -9.01 -1.59 -13.67
C LEU A 256 -8.50 -1.15 -12.30
N CYS A 257 -9.16 -1.54 -11.21
CA CYS A 257 -8.70 -1.21 -9.86
C CYS A 257 -7.31 -1.80 -9.58
N LEU A 258 -7.05 -3.04 -9.98
CA LEU A 258 -5.76 -3.72 -9.78
C LEU A 258 -4.62 -2.98 -10.49
N GLU A 259 -4.84 -2.55 -11.73
CA GLU A 259 -3.86 -1.76 -12.50
C GLU A 259 -3.57 -0.43 -11.81
N ARG A 260 -4.61 0.30 -11.39
CA ARG A 260 -4.48 1.61 -10.75
C ARG A 260 -3.73 1.57 -9.42
N ILE A 261 -3.90 0.51 -8.63
CA ILE A 261 -3.17 0.33 -7.36
C ILE A 261 -1.82 -0.39 -7.53
N GLY A 262 -1.54 -0.96 -8.71
CA GLY A 262 -0.29 -1.67 -9.02
C GLY A 262 -0.17 -3.05 -8.35
N VAL A 263 -1.26 -3.82 -8.33
CA VAL A 263 -1.34 -5.15 -7.67
C VAL A 263 -1.75 -6.23 -8.68
N GLU A 264 -1.16 -7.42 -8.60
CA GLU A 264 -1.49 -8.57 -9.44
C GLU A 264 -2.67 -9.37 -8.85
N PRO A 265 -3.52 -9.97 -9.70
CA PRO A 265 -4.65 -10.78 -9.24
C PRO A 265 -4.20 -11.98 -8.37
N GLU A 266 -3.10 -12.64 -8.75
CA GLU A 266 -2.54 -13.78 -7.99
C GLU A 266 -2.15 -13.42 -6.54
N SER A 267 -1.85 -12.16 -6.25
CA SER A 267 -1.50 -11.71 -4.89
C SER A 267 -2.74 -11.48 -3.98
N VAL A 268 -3.92 -11.49 -4.59
CA VAL A 268 -5.22 -11.25 -3.95
C VAL A 268 -6.04 -12.54 -3.87
N GLU A 269 -5.87 -13.41 -4.87
CA GLU A 269 -6.60 -14.66 -5.03
C GLU A 269 -5.96 -15.81 -4.25
N GLY A 270 -6.76 -16.84 -3.94
CA GLY A 270 -6.29 -18.04 -3.25
C GLY A 270 -5.98 -17.87 -1.77
N GLU A 271 -5.06 -18.69 -1.26
CA GLU A 271 -4.63 -18.66 0.14
C GLU A 271 -3.45 -17.70 0.31
N LEU A 272 -3.65 -16.67 1.13
CA LEU A 272 -2.68 -15.61 1.34
C LEU A 272 -1.82 -15.90 2.57
N VAL A 273 -0.57 -16.29 2.34
CA VAL A 273 0.43 -16.51 3.38
C VAL A 273 1.33 -15.28 3.47
N VAL A 274 1.32 -14.62 4.64
CA VAL A 274 2.05 -13.38 4.97
C VAL A 274 2.97 -13.58 6.17
#